data_AF-A0A3N5ZGB7-F1
#
_entry.id   AF-A0A3N5ZGB7-F1
#
_cell.length_a   1.000
_cell.length_b   1.000
_cell.length_c   1.000
_cell.angle_alpha   90.00
_cell.angle_beta   90.00
_cell.angle_gamma   90.00
#
_symmetry.space_group_name_H-M   'P 1'
#
loop_
_entity.id
_entity.type
_entity.pdbx_description
1 polymer ?
#
loop_
_entity_poly.entity_id
_entity_poly.type
_entity_poly.pdbx_seq_one_letter_code
_entity_poly.pdbx_strand_id
1 'polypeptide(L)'
;LRPIGYALQRACRELGLDVLLVDMLPRKSNGEEPPPEVADLMTKVDVVLCPTSKSLTHTDSRRTASAKGVRVATLPGVTEEIMVRCMNADYHEIAARTFRLCDLLEKTSVVRVTAPSGTDILMPMKGRQAHASSGLFREKGQWGNLPTGEAYLAPLEGQSNGVVVVDGSMAGVGMVSTPLRIEVKDGYATEITGGPEARKLIDLLEPHGKDARTVAEFGIGTNDKAILTGIILEDEKVMGTIHIAFGDNKSMGGSVRVASHLDGLIRHPTVWFDETKVMEQGTLLVG
;
A
#
# COMPACT_ATOMS: atom_id res chain seq x y z
N LEU A 1 1.62 12.49 16.58
CA LEU A 1 2.92 12.21 15.90
C LEU A 1 4.14 12.63 16.72
N ARG A 2 4.15 13.78 17.44
CA ARG A 2 5.29 14.14 18.31
C ARG A 2 5.71 13.05 19.32
N PRO A 3 4.79 12.37 20.04
CA PRO A 3 5.18 11.27 20.93
C PRO A 3 5.92 10.14 20.21
N ILE A 4 5.46 9.75 19.02
CA ILE A 4 6.13 8.77 18.16
C ILE A 4 7.55 9.22 17.80
N GLY A 5 7.72 10.48 17.38
CA GLY A 5 9.04 11.05 17.08
C GLY A 5 9.99 10.97 18.28
N TYR A 6 9.51 11.30 19.48
CA TYR A 6 10.31 11.17 20.71
C TYR A 6 10.63 9.71 21.07
N ALA A 7 9.67 8.79 20.88
CA ALA A 7 9.89 7.37 21.12
C ALA A 7 10.97 6.80 20.20
N LEU A 8 10.91 7.12 18.90
CA LEU A 8 11.93 6.72 17.92
C LEU A 8 13.30 7.33 18.25
N GLN A 9 13.35 8.63 18.59
CA GLN A 9 14.59 9.28 19.00
C GLN A 9 15.21 8.59 20.23
N ARG A 10 14.38 8.27 21.24
CA ARG A 10 14.84 7.57 22.45
C ARG A 10 15.41 6.20 22.11
N ALA A 11 14.71 5.41 21.29
CA ALA A 11 15.18 4.10 20.84
C ALA A 11 16.53 4.19 20.09
N CYS A 12 16.69 5.18 19.20
CA CYS A 12 17.97 5.41 18.52
C CYS A 12 19.11 5.74 19.48
N ARG A 13 18.85 6.57 20.51
CA ARG A 13 19.84 6.90 21.55
C ARG A 13 20.22 5.70 22.39
N GLU A 14 19.25 4.86 22.75
CA GLU A 14 19.48 3.60 23.49
C GLU A 14 20.36 2.62 22.69
N LEU A 15 20.29 2.68 21.35
CA LEU A 15 21.19 1.95 20.44
C LEU A 15 22.56 2.63 20.24
N GLY A 16 22.83 3.77 20.89
CA GLY A 16 24.09 4.51 20.78
C GLY A 16 24.25 5.28 19.46
N LEU A 17 23.16 5.54 18.73
CA LEU A 17 23.18 6.28 17.48
C LEU A 17 23.14 7.79 17.71
N ASP A 18 23.85 8.54 16.87
CA ASP A 18 23.65 9.99 16.76
C ASP A 18 22.32 10.27 16.04
N VAL A 19 21.47 11.11 16.64
CA VAL A 19 20.09 11.28 16.18
C VAL A 19 19.64 12.73 16.21
N LEU A 20 19.12 13.17 15.07
CA LEU A 20 18.45 14.45 14.90
C LEU A 20 16.93 14.23 14.96
N LEU A 21 16.23 15.06 15.73
CA LEU A 21 14.77 15.15 15.69
C LEU A 21 14.39 16.45 15.01
N VAL A 22 13.66 16.35 13.89
CA VAL A 22 13.27 17.49 13.06
C VAL A 22 11.74 17.55 13.02
N ASP A 23 11.17 18.68 13.42
CA ASP A 23 9.74 18.96 13.32
C ASP A 23 9.48 19.87 12.11
N MET A 24 8.43 19.59 11.34
CA MET A 24 8.01 20.39 10.20
C MET A 24 6.50 20.48 10.15
N LEU A 25 5.98 21.57 9.59
CA LEU A 25 4.54 21.72 9.38
C LEU A 25 4.00 20.60 8.48
N PRO A 26 2.80 20.06 8.78
CA PRO A 26 2.13 19.10 7.91
C PRO A 26 2.11 19.57 6.46
N ARG A 27 2.38 18.65 5.54
CA ARG A 27 2.10 18.87 4.12
C ARG A 27 0.59 18.94 3.89
N LYS A 28 0.17 19.60 2.81
CA LYS A 28 -1.23 19.71 2.37
C LYS A 28 -1.73 18.38 1.81
N SER A 29 -0.88 17.68 1.05
CA SER A 29 -1.22 16.40 0.42
C SER A 29 -0.12 15.35 0.57
N ASN A 30 -0.48 14.08 0.33
CA ASN A 30 0.51 13.02 0.13
C ASN A 30 1.36 13.37 -1.11
N GLY A 31 2.67 13.09 -1.05
CA GLY A 31 3.60 13.35 -2.16
C GLY A 31 4.05 14.80 -2.33
N GLU A 32 3.58 15.74 -1.49
CA GLU A 32 4.15 17.10 -1.46
C GLU A 32 5.53 17.07 -0.81
N GLU A 33 6.49 17.80 -1.40
CA GLU A 33 7.86 17.88 -0.90
C GLU A 33 7.93 18.49 0.52
N PRO A 34 8.84 17.99 1.38
CA PRO A 34 9.17 18.64 2.63
C PRO A 34 9.89 19.98 2.37
N PRO A 35 10.07 20.84 3.40
CA PRO A 35 10.88 22.04 3.26
C PRO A 35 12.28 21.73 2.68
N PRO A 36 12.85 22.59 1.82
CA PRO A 36 14.13 22.31 1.15
C PRO A 36 15.27 21.94 2.10
N GLU A 37 15.31 22.54 3.28
CA GLU A 37 16.32 22.27 4.32
C GLU A 37 16.18 20.85 4.89
N VAL A 38 14.93 20.38 5.05
CA VAL A 38 14.65 19.00 5.46
C VAL A 38 15.01 18.03 4.33
N ALA A 39 14.66 18.36 3.08
CA ALA A 39 15.02 17.55 1.92
C ALA A 39 16.55 17.39 1.77
N ASP A 40 17.31 18.46 1.96
CA ASP A 40 18.78 18.43 1.92
C ASP A 40 19.36 17.60 3.07
N LEU A 41 18.84 17.78 4.29
CA LEU A 41 19.26 17.02 5.48
C LEU A 41 19.01 15.51 5.31
N MET A 42 17.88 15.11 4.70
CA MET A 42 17.59 13.70 4.41
C MET A 42 18.71 13.04 3.59
N THR A 43 19.52 13.80 2.85
CA THR A 43 20.63 13.28 2.04
C THR A 43 21.96 13.16 2.78
N LYS A 44 22.03 13.61 4.03
CA LYS A 44 23.25 13.75 4.83
C LYS A 44 23.35 12.77 6.00
N VAL A 45 22.42 11.82 6.09
CA VAL A 45 22.30 10.84 7.19
C VAL A 45 22.22 9.42 6.64
N ASP A 46 22.43 8.40 7.48
CA ASP A 46 22.37 6.99 7.05
C ASP A 46 20.94 6.43 6.98
N VAL A 47 20.05 6.94 7.84
CA VAL A 47 18.67 6.47 7.99
C VAL A 47 17.74 7.66 8.23
N VAL A 48 16.58 7.66 7.57
CA VAL A 48 15.50 8.62 7.80
C VAL A 48 14.23 7.86 8.18
N LEU A 49 13.62 8.25 9.29
CA LEU A 49 12.29 7.79 9.71
C LEU A 49 11.32 8.97 9.61
N CYS A 50 10.23 8.83 8.85
CA CYS A 50 9.25 9.91 8.61
C CYS A 50 7.87 9.58 9.20
N PRO A 51 7.66 9.68 10.53
CA PRO A 51 6.33 9.62 11.14
C PRO A 51 5.56 10.93 10.89
N THR A 52 5.08 11.11 9.66
CA THR A 52 4.43 12.33 9.17
C THR A 52 2.93 12.11 8.96
N SER A 53 2.12 13.18 8.99
CA SER A 53 0.67 13.06 8.74
C SER A 53 0.32 12.86 7.26
N LYS A 54 1.26 13.17 6.37
CA LYS A 54 1.17 12.96 4.92
C LYS A 54 2.38 12.18 4.43
N SER A 55 2.17 11.36 3.41
CA SER A 55 3.21 10.48 2.85
C SER A 55 4.31 11.26 2.14
N LEU A 56 5.56 10.97 2.50
CA LEU A 56 6.76 11.37 1.75
C LEU A 56 7.30 10.21 0.88
N THR A 57 6.55 9.11 0.75
CA THR A 57 7.02 7.91 0.06
C THR A 57 7.34 8.19 -1.40
N HIS A 58 6.54 8.99 -2.09
CA HIS A 58 6.68 9.26 -3.53
C HIS A 58 7.21 10.66 -3.84
N THR A 59 8.04 11.24 -2.96
CA THR A 59 8.71 12.53 -3.16
C THR A 59 10.09 12.39 -3.82
N ASP A 60 10.53 13.44 -4.51
CA ASP A 60 11.86 13.56 -5.10
C ASP A 60 12.93 13.66 -4.02
N SER A 61 12.63 14.29 -2.89
CA SER A 61 13.50 14.28 -1.69
C SER A 61 13.83 12.86 -1.23
N ARG A 62 12.83 11.98 -1.09
CA ARG A 62 13.05 10.57 -0.71
C ARG A 62 13.85 9.85 -1.79
N ARG A 63 13.48 9.97 -3.06
CA ARG A 63 14.21 9.34 -4.18
C ARG A 63 15.69 9.75 -4.18
N THR A 64 15.96 11.04 -3.98
CA THR A 64 17.31 11.60 -3.94
C THR A 64 18.12 11.08 -2.75
N ALA A 65 17.51 11.00 -1.56
CA ALA A 65 18.15 10.42 -0.39
C ALA A 65 18.49 8.93 -0.61
N SER A 66 17.52 8.14 -1.07
CA SER A 66 17.72 6.73 -1.40
C SER A 66 18.80 6.52 -2.47
N ALA A 67 18.84 7.34 -3.52
CA ALA A 67 19.87 7.28 -4.56
C ALA A 67 21.30 7.57 -4.03
N LYS A 68 21.42 8.32 -2.93
CA LYS A 68 22.69 8.54 -2.21
C LYS A 68 23.02 7.45 -1.19
N GLY A 69 22.19 6.41 -1.09
CA GLY A 69 22.40 5.28 -0.19
C GLY A 69 21.71 5.41 1.16
N VAL A 70 20.93 6.47 1.39
CA VAL A 70 20.17 6.66 2.64
C VAL A 70 19.00 5.68 2.69
N ARG A 71 18.83 5.00 3.83
CA ARG A 71 17.65 4.15 4.05
C ARG A 71 16.49 4.99 4.55
N VAL A 72 15.30 4.84 3.95
CA VAL A 72 14.16 5.72 4.28
C VAL A 72 12.90 4.90 4.58
N ALA A 73 12.40 5.03 5.80
CA ALA A 73 11.10 4.49 6.18
C ALA A 73 10.10 5.62 6.41
N THR A 74 8.98 5.59 5.69
CA THR A 74 7.89 6.55 5.85
C THR A 74 6.72 5.92 6.59
N LEU A 75 6.06 6.67 7.46
CA LEU A 75 4.97 6.18 8.31
C LEU A 75 3.76 7.15 8.25
N PRO A 76 3.13 7.33 7.08
CA PRO A 76 2.07 8.32 6.87
C PRO A 76 0.84 8.07 7.73
N GLY A 77 0.52 9.01 8.63
CA GLY A 77 -0.68 8.93 9.47
C GLY A 77 -0.60 7.85 10.56
N VAL A 78 0.59 7.28 10.80
CA VAL A 78 0.79 6.23 11.81
C VAL A 78 0.34 6.71 13.20
N THR A 79 -0.33 5.83 13.93
CA THR A 79 -0.69 6.07 15.34
C THR A 79 0.21 5.24 16.25
N GLU A 80 0.21 5.58 17.54
CA GLU A 80 0.96 4.79 18.54
C GLU A 80 0.46 3.35 18.59
N GLU A 81 -0.85 3.14 18.48
CA GLU A 81 -1.47 1.81 18.43
C GLU A 81 -1.01 1.01 17.22
N ILE A 82 -0.99 1.63 16.03
CA ILE A 82 -0.50 0.99 14.79
C ILE A 82 0.97 0.61 14.95
N MET A 83 1.79 1.54 15.44
CA MET A 83 3.21 1.32 15.64
C MET A 83 3.46 0.16 16.61
N VAL A 84 2.82 0.18 17.79
CA VAL A 84 2.96 -0.86 18.81
C VAL A 84 2.46 -2.21 18.32
N ARG A 85 1.35 -2.26 17.58
CA ARG A 85 0.78 -3.52 17.10
C ARG A 85 1.61 -4.11 15.95
N CYS A 86 1.81 -3.33 14.89
CA CYS A 86 2.32 -3.84 13.63
C CYS A 86 3.85 -3.88 13.55
N MET A 87 4.57 -3.08 14.36
CA MET A 87 6.03 -3.10 14.39
C MET A 87 6.61 -4.09 15.42
N ASN A 88 5.76 -4.71 16.24
CA ASN A 88 6.12 -5.85 17.09
C ASN A 88 5.86 -7.21 16.43
N ALA A 89 5.45 -7.25 15.15
CA ALA A 89 5.38 -8.47 14.36
C ALA A 89 6.79 -9.01 14.06
N ASP A 90 6.89 -10.27 13.60
CA ASP A 90 8.17 -10.80 13.10
C ASP A 90 8.37 -10.37 11.64
N TYR A 91 9.26 -9.39 11.44
CA TYR A 91 9.54 -8.84 10.10
C TYR A 91 10.30 -9.81 9.19
N HIS A 92 10.98 -10.83 9.76
CA HIS A 92 11.60 -11.87 8.96
C HIS A 92 10.54 -12.85 8.42
N GLU A 93 9.54 -13.21 9.23
CA GLU A 93 8.40 -14.02 8.76
C GLU A 93 7.55 -13.27 7.73
N ILE A 94 7.24 -11.99 7.99
CA ILE A 94 6.55 -11.13 7.02
C ILE A 94 7.33 -11.12 5.70
N ALA A 95 8.61 -10.76 5.74
CA ALA A 95 9.44 -10.69 4.53
C ALA A 95 9.50 -12.03 3.78
N ALA A 96 9.69 -13.15 4.47
CA ALA A 96 9.76 -14.47 3.84
C ALA A 96 8.46 -14.81 3.09
N ARG A 97 7.31 -14.54 3.70
CA ARG A 97 5.99 -14.73 3.07
C ARG A 97 5.77 -13.76 1.90
N THR A 98 6.09 -12.49 2.08
CA THR A 98 5.96 -11.46 1.04
C THR A 98 6.79 -11.80 -0.19
N PHE A 99 8.08 -12.14 -0.02
CA PHE A 99 8.94 -12.51 -1.15
C PHE A 99 8.43 -13.76 -1.87
N ARG A 100 7.96 -14.77 -1.14
CA ARG A 100 7.36 -15.96 -1.75
C ARG A 100 6.13 -15.62 -2.59
N LEU A 101 5.25 -14.73 -2.12
CA LEU A 101 4.10 -14.28 -2.89
C LEU A 101 4.54 -13.52 -4.15
N CYS A 102 5.55 -12.65 -4.07
CA CYS A 102 6.12 -11.99 -5.24
C CYS A 102 6.66 -13.00 -6.26
N ASP A 103 7.44 -13.99 -5.83
CA ASP A 103 8.00 -15.03 -6.71
C ASP A 103 6.92 -15.85 -7.44
N LEU A 104 5.75 -16.02 -6.82
CA LEU A 104 4.60 -16.67 -7.41
C LEU A 104 3.85 -15.74 -8.36
N LEU A 105 3.63 -14.48 -7.95
CA LEU A 105 2.98 -13.45 -8.77
C LEU A 105 3.71 -13.22 -10.10
N GLU A 106 5.04 -13.14 -10.09
CA GLU A 106 5.84 -12.92 -11.32
C GLU A 106 5.74 -14.07 -12.33
N LYS A 107 5.37 -15.27 -11.88
CA LYS A 107 5.16 -16.46 -12.73
C LYS A 107 3.71 -16.59 -13.19
N THR A 108 2.80 -15.79 -12.65
CA THR A 108 1.36 -15.88 -12.87
C THR A 108 0.97 -15.12 -14.14
N SER A 109 0.13 -15.73 -14.97
CA SER A 109 -0.39 -15.03 -16.15
C SER A 109 -1.66 -14.24 -15.83
N VAL A 110 -2.54 -14.81 -15.00
CA VAL A 110 -3.82 -14.23 -14.61
C VAL A 110 -4.09 -14.47 -13.12
N VAL A 111 -4.51 -13.43 -12.41
CA VAL A 111 -5.11 -13.59 -11.09
C VAL A 111 -6.62 -13.57 -11.20
N ARG A 112 -7.27 -14.53 -10.54
CA ARG A 112 -8.71 -14.50 -10.28
C ARG A 112 -8.94 -14.31 -8.79
N VAL A 113 -9.89 -13.47 -8.45
CA VAL A 113 -10.34 -13.25 -7.07
C VAL A 113 -11.84 -13.48 -7.00
N THR A 114 -12.28 -14.22 -5.99
CA THR A 114 -13.68 -14.20 -5.55
C THR A 114 -13.78 -13.89 -4.06
N ALA A 115 -14.91 -13.33 -3.61
CA ALA A 115 -15.19 -13.15 -2.19
C ALA A 115 -16.69 -13.33 -1.88
N PRO A 116 -17.06 -13.77 -0.66
CA PRO A 116 -18.47 -13.89 -0.27
C PRO A 116 -19.29 -12.60 -0.41
N SER A 117 -18.63 -11.43 -0.33
CA SER A 117 -19.24 -10.12 -0.54
C SER A 117 -19.69 -9.85 -1.97
N GLY A 118 -19.31 -10.72 -2.93
CA GLY A 118 -19.71 -10.63 -4.33
C GLY A 118 -18.61 -10.16 -5.29
N THR A 119 -17.37 -10.04 -4.81
CA THR A 119 -16.21 -9.89 -5.69
C THR A 119 -16.08 -11.13 -6.58
N ASP A 120 -15.94 -10.92 -7.89
CA ASP A 120 -15.50 -11.91 -8.88
C ASP A 120 -14.83 -11.13 -10.01
N ILE A 121 -13.50 -11.12 -10.01
CA ILE A 121 -12.70 -10.33 -10.95
C ILE A 121 -11.52 -11.16 -11.48
N LEU A 122 -11.25 -10.97 -12.76
CA LEU A 122 -10.11 -11.54 -13.47
C LEU A 122 -9.16 -10.42 -13.88
N MET A 123 -7.87 -10.57 -13.57
CA MET A 123 -6.82 -9.57 -13.77
C MET A 123 -5.60 -10.20 -14.47
N PRO A 124 -5.44 -10.01 -15.78
CA PRO A 124 -4.25 -10.43 -16.49
C PRO A 124 -3.02 -9.64 -16.01
N MET A 125 -1.89 -10.32 -15.81
CA MET A 125 -0.66 -9.71 -15.27
C MET A 125 0.64 -10.31 -15.81
N LYS A 126 0.54 -11.15 -16.85
CA LYS A 126 1.71 -11.81 -17.46
C LYS A 126 2.84 -10.81 -17.77
N GLY A 127 4.02 -11.09 -17.25
CA GLY A 127 5.23 -10.30 -17.48
C GLY A 127 5.36 -9.05 -16.61
N ARG A 128 4.47 -8.86 -15.62
CA ARG A 128 4.61 -7.82 -14.61
C ARG A 128 5.63 -8.23 -13.54
N GLN A 129 6.38 -7.25 -13.06
CA GLN A 129 7.25 -7.41 -11.90
C GLN A 129 6.42 -7.24 -10.63
N ALA A 130 6.68 -8.06 -9.62
CA ALA A 130 6.05 -7.91 -8.31
C ALA A 130 6.93 -7.07 -7.38
N HIS A 131 6.28 -6.41 -6.43
CA HIS A 131 6.93 -5.55 -5.44
C HIS A 131 6.65 -6.09 -4.03
N ALA A 132 7.70 -6.11 -3.21
CA ALA A 132 7.67 -6.59 -1.85
C ALA A 132 7.82 -5.43 -0.86
N SER A 133 6.76 -5.13 -0.11
CA SER A 133 6.84 -4.28 1.08
C SER A 133 7.17 -5.16 2.27
N SER A 134 8.47 -5.40 2.47
CA SER A 134 8.98 -6.32 3.50
C SER A 134 9.40 -5.64 4.80
N GLY A 135 9.57 -4.31 4.78
CA GLY A 135 10.09 -3.49 5.88
C GLY A 135 11.52 -3.79 6.32
N LEU A 136 12.24 -4.67 5.61
CA LEU A 136 13.65 -4.97 5.87
C LEU A 136 14.55 -4.03 5.06
N PHE A 137 14.78 -2.83 5.59
CA PHE A 137 15.70 -1.85 5.01
C PHE A 137 17.12 -2.04 5.56
N ARG A 138 17.79 -3.10 5.10
CA ARG A 138 19.16 -3.46 5.52
C ARG A 138 20.23 -2.81 4.64
N GLU A 139 20.00 -2.82 3.34
CA GLU A 139 20.94 -2.33 2.33
C GLU A 139 20.82 -0.84 2.09
N LYS A 140 21.93 -0.21 1.67
CA LYS A 140 21.97 1.22 1.32
C LYS A 140 20.92 1.54 0.26
N GLY A 141 20.21 2.65 0.46
CA GLY A 141 19.21 3.16 -0.47
C GLY A 141 17.86 2.45 -0.43
N GLN A 142 17.69 1.39 0.37
CA GLN A 142 16.39 0.75 0.54
C GLN A 142 15.40 1.69 1.22
N TRP A 143 14.13 1.57 0.84
CA TRP A 143 13.07 2.43 1.35
C TRP A 143 11.73 1.72 1.28
N GLY A 144 10.75 2.24 2.03
CA GLY A 144 9.39 1.73 2.03
C GLY A 144 8.58 2.27 3.20
N ASN A 145 7.46 1.63 3.49
CA ASN A 145 6.58 2.02 4.59
C ASN A 145 6.85 1.18 5.84
N LEU A 146 6.69 1.82 7.00
CA LEU A 146 6.53 1.14 8.29
C LEU A 146 5.20 1.60 8.93
N PRO A 147 4.39 0.68 9.46
CA PRO A 147 4.52 -0.77 9.31
C PRO A 147 4.42 -1.24 7.86
N THR A 148 4.75 -2.50 7.63
CA THR A 148 4.90 -3.10 6.31
C THR A 148 4.07 -4.38 6.19
N GLY A 149 4.16 -5.06 5.05
CA GLY A 149 3.66 -6.41 4.85
C GLY A 149 2.64 -6.48 3.74
N GLU A 150 3.10 -6.40 2.50
CA GLU A 150 2.28 -6.69 1.31
C GLU A 150 3.14 -7.15 0.14
N ALA A 151 2.56 -8.00 -0.71
CA ALA A 151 3.06 -8.31 -2.04
C ALA A 151 2.08 -7.75 -3.07
N TYR A 152 2.56 -6.94 -4.01
CA TYR A 152 1.69 -6.21 -4.92
C TYR A 152 2.30 -6.01 -6.31
N LEU A 153 1.44 -5.75 -7.29
CA LEU A 153 1.83 -5.38 -8.66
C LEU A 153 0.71 -4.65 -9.40
N ALA A 154 1.04 -4.04 -10.53
CA ALA A 154 0.05 -3.46 -11.43
C ALA A 154 -0.47 -4.51 -12.44
N PRO A 155 -1.79 -4.81 -12.49
CA PRO A 155 -2.37 -5.60 -13.58
C PRO A 155 -2.12 -4.98 -14.97
N LEU A 156 -2.32 -5.75 -16.04
CA LEU A 156 -2.27 -5.23 -17.40
C LEU A 156 -3.44 -4.27 -17.64
N GLU A 157 -3.15 -3.04 -18.06
CA GLU A 157 -4.18 -2.04 -18.28
C GLU A 157 -5.12 -2.47 -19.40
N GLY A 158 -6.39 -2.06 -19.29
CA GLY A 158 -7.36 -2.36 -20.34
C GLY A 158 -7.94 -3.78 -20.31
N GLN A 159 -7.49 -4.66 -19.40
CA GLN A 159 -7.76 -6.10 -19.50
C GLN A 159 -8.51 -6.71 -18.32
N SER A 160 -8.54 -6.05 -17.15
CA SER A 160 -9.27 -6.55 -15.99
C SER A 160 -10.79 -6.45 -16.21
N ASN A 161 -11.54 -7.48 -15.85
CA ASN A 161 -13.00 -7.52 -16.01
C ASN A 161 -13.67 -8.26 -14.85
N GLY A 162 -14.82 -7.76 -14.42
CA GLY A 162 -15.63 -8.39 -13.37
C GLY A 162 -16.18 -7.37 -12.37
N VAL A 163 -16.27 -7.78 -11.11
CA VAL A 163 -16.81 -6.97 -10.02
C VAL A 163 -15.84 -6.98 -8.86
N VAL A 164 -15.56 -5.79 -8.33
CA VAL A 164 -14.85 -5.59 -7.07
C VAL A 164 -15.83 -5.13 -6.01
N VAL A 165 -15.92 -5.84 -4.88
CA VAL A 165 -16.72 -5.43 -3.73
C VAL A 165 -15.79 -5.11 -2.55
N VAL A 166 -15.63 -3.82 -2.26
CA VAL A 166 -14.86 -3.32 -1.12
C VAL A 166 -15.73 -3.40 0.12
N ASP A 167 -15.36 -4.25 1.07
CA ASP A 167 -16.07 -4.52 2.33
C ASP A 167 -15.20 -4.33 3.59
N GLY A 168 -14.00 -3.76 3.43
CA GLY A 168 -13.11 -3.33 4.50
C GLY A 168 -13.05 -1.80 4.62
N SER A 169 -12.00 -1.21 4.07
CA SER A 169 -11.79 0.24 4.00
C SER A 169 -11.44 0.66 2.58
N MET A 170 -11.58 1.96 2.31
CA MET A 170 -11.28 2.58 1.03
C MET A 170 -10.43 3.83 1.24
N ALA A 171 -9.29 3.94 0.58
CA ALA A 171 -8.42 5.10 0.68
C ALA A 171 -9.18 6.40 0.34
N GLY A 172 -8.97 7.44 1.16
CA GLY A 172 -9.69 8.71 1.04
C GLY A 172 -11.14 8.70 1.57
N VAL A 173 -11.72 7.53 1.83
CA VAL A 173 -13.09 7.38 2.36
C VAL A 173 -13.09 6.89 3.81
N GLY A 174 -12.18 5.96 4.16
CA GLY A 174 -12.08 5.31 5.47
C GLY A 174 -12.78 3.94 5.50
N MET A 175 -13.18 3.49 6.69
CA MET A 175 -13.97 2.27 6.83
C MET A 175 -15.30 2.38 6.08
N VAL A 176 -15.68 1.35 5.34
CA VAL A 176 -16.97 1.32 4.64
C VAL A 176 -18.01 0.59 5.49
N SER A 177 -19.12 1.27 5.77
CA SER A 177 -20.23 0.65 6.52
C SER A 177 -21.14 -0.19 5.63
N THR A 178 -21.33 0.27 4.39
CA THR A 178 -22.02 -0.44 3.31
C THR A 178 -21.00 -0.77 2.23
N PRO A 179 -20.87 -2.04 1.81
CA PRO A 179 -19.89 -2.42 0.80
C PRO A 179 -20.01 -1.59 -0.49
N LEU A 180 -18.87 -1.24 -1.07
CA LEU A 180 -18.81 -0.55 -2.37
C LEU A 180 -18.70 -1.59 -3.46
N ARG A 181 -19.72 -1.68 -4.31
CA ARG A 181 -19.70 -2.53 -5.50
C ARG A 181 -19.22 -1.72 -6.69
N ILE A 182 -18.13 -2.14 -7.29
CA ILE A 182 -17.45 -1.50 -8.41
C ILE A 182 -17.46 -2.46 -9.59
N GLU A 183 -18.16 -2.09 -10.66
CA GLU A 183 -18.12 -2.83 -11.91
C GLU A 183 -16.89 -2.44 -12.70
N VAL A 184 -16.12 -3.44 -13.12
CA VAL A 184 -14.88 -3.27 -13.86
C VAL A 184 -15.05 -3.85 -15.26
N LYS A 185 -14.86 -3.00 -16.27
CA LYS A 185 -14.89 -3.38 -17.68
C LYS A 185 -13.69 -2.80 -18.41
N ASP A 186 -13.00 -3.64 -19.18
CA ASP A 186 -11.83 -3.27 -19.97
C ASP A 186 -10.80 -2.52 -19.11
N GLY A 187 -10.55 -2.98 -17.89
CA GLY A 187 -9.60 -2.39 -16.94
C GLY A 187 -10.06 -1.11 -16.23
N TYR A 188 -11.30 -0.67 -16.40
CA TYR A 188 -11.82 0.57 -15.78
C TYR A 188 -13.02 0.31 -14.88
N ALA A 189 -13.09 1.01 -13.75
CA ALA A 189 -14.29 1.14 -12.93
C ALA A 189 -15.37 1.94 -13.67
N THR A 190 -16.36 1.24 -14.22
CA THR A 190 -17.45 1.84 -15.02
C THR A 190 -18.63 2.28 -14.18
N GLU A 191 -18.94 1.55 -13.12
CA GLU A 191 -20.04 1.85 -12.20
C GLU A 191 -19.59 1.63 -10.77
N ILE A 192 -19.97 2.55 -9.87
CA ILE A 192 -19.66 2.48 -8.44
C ILE A 192 -20.99 2.69 -7.69
N THR A 193 -21.40 1.66 -6.95
CA THR A 193 -22.65 1.65 -6.16
C THR A 193 -22.35 1.27 -4.71
N GLY A 194 -23.25 1.65 -3.80
CA GLY A 194 -23.10 1.40 -2.37
C GLY A 194 -23.84 2.45 -1.54
N GLY A 195 -23.42 2.59 -0.29
CA GLY A 195 -23.92 3.64 0.62
C GLY A 195 -23.37 5.04 0.32
N PRO A 196 -23.46 5.97 1.27
CA PRO A 196 -22.89 7.32 1.15
C PRO A 196 -21.39 7.35 0.78
N GLU A 197 -20.65 6.32 1.16
CA GLU A 197 -19.24 6.10 0.84
C GLU A 197 -18.98 5.97 -0.68
N ALA A 198 -19.94 5.44 -1.45
CA ALA A 198 -19.82 5.34 -2.90
C ALA A 198 -19.74 6.72 -3.56
N ARG A 199 -20.55 7.67 -3.08
CA ARG A 199 -20.52 9.05 -3.58
C ARG A 199 -19.18 9.72 -3.26
N LYS A 200 -18.64 9.52 -2.06
CA LYS A 200 -17.32 10.03 -1.68
C LYS A 200 -16.22 9.50 -2.61
N LEU A 201 -16.23 8.21 -2.92
CA LEU A 201 -15.28 7.62 -3.85
C LEU A 201 -15.40 8.23 -5.26
N ILE A 202 -16.63 8.40 -5.76
CA ILE A 202 -16.87 9.04 -7.06
C ILE A 202 -16.32 10.47 -7.06
N ASP A 203 -16.61 11.26 -6.02
CA ASP A 203 -16.15 12.65 -5.89
C ASP A 203 -14.61 12.76 -5.84
N LEU A 204 -13.92 11.73 -5.33
CA LEU A 204 -12.45 11.66 -5.34
C LEU A 204 -11.89 11.34 -6.73
N LEU A 205 -12.57 10.49 -7.50
CA LEU A 205 -12.11 10.05 -8.83
C LEU A 205 -12.42 11.06 -9.94
N GLU A 206 -13.56 11.73 -9.85
CA GLU A 206 -14.12 12.56 -10.92
C GLU A 206 -13.22 13.73 -11.37
N PRO A 207 -12.51 14.46 -10.49
CA PRO A 207 -11.58 15.51 -10.89
C PRO A 207 -10.40 15.03 -11.75
N HIS A 208 -10.13 13.72 -11.73
CA HIS A 208 -8.98 13.11 -12.39
C HIS A 208 -9.36 12.33 -13.67
N GLY A 209 -10.64 12.34 -14.04
CA GLY A 209 -11.14 11.78 -15.29
C GLY A 209 -11.04 10.26 -15.38
N LYS A 210 -11.00 9.75 -16.62
CA LYS A 210 -11.07 8.30 -16.90
C LYS A 210 -9.88 7.53 -16.30
N ASP A 211 -8.68 8.10 -16.36
CA ASP A 211 -7.45 7.41 -15.95
C ASP A 211 -7.45 7.06 -14.45
N ALA A 212 -8.12 7.86 -13.61
CA ALA A 212 -8.28 7.57 -12.19
C ALA A 212 -9.13 6.31 -11.92
N ARG A 213 -9.92 5.85 -12.89
CA ARG A 213 -10.74 4.65 -12.79
C ARG A 213 -10.02 3.38 -13.25
N THR A 214 -8.75 3.47 -13.66
CA THR A 214 -7.95 2.31 -14.08
C THR A 214 -7.70 1.39 -12.90
N VAL A 215 -7.90 0.08 -13.06
CA VAL A 215 -7.39 -0.92 -12.09
C VAL A 215 -5.87 -0.84 -12.06
N ALA A 216 -5.34 -0.27 -10.99
CA ALA A 216 -3.95 0.19 -10.90
C ALA A 216 -3.05 -0.79 -10.16
N GLU A 217 -3.59 -1.48 -9.16
CA GLU A 217 -2.82 -2.36 -8.29
C GLU A 217 -3.69 -3.55 -7.85
N PHE A 218 -3.03 -4.69 -7.71
CA PHE A 218 -3.50 -5.82 -6.93
C PHE A 218 -2.44 -6.11 -5.86
N GLY A 219 -2.87 -6.09 -4.59
CA GLY A 219 -1.99 -6.36 -3.45
C GLY A 219 -2.57 -7.38 -2.48
N ILE A 220 -1.69 -8.12 -1.82
CA ILE A 220 -2.01 -9.13 -0.81
C ILE A 220 -1.33 -8.73 0.51
N GLY A 221 -2.12 -8.51 1.56
CA GLY A 221 -1.60 -8.20 2.88
C GLY A 221 -0.94 -9.40 3.54
N THR A 222 0.16 -9.16 4.27
CA THR A 222 1.02 -10.21 4.82
C THR A 222 1.43 -10.02 6.29
N ASN A 223 1.05 -8.92 6.92
CA ASN A 223 1.33 -8.63 8.33
C ASN A 223 0.27 -9.28 9.23
N ASP A 224 0.69 -10.23 10.07
CA ASP A 224 -0.18 -11.02 10.96
C ASP A 224 -0.70 -10.23 12.16
N LYS A 225 -0.10 -9.06 12.46
CA LYS A 225 -0.55 -8.17 13.54
C LYS A 225 -1.44 -7.03 13.07
N ALA A 226 -1.42 -6.70 11.78
CA ALA A 226 -2.23 -5.62 11.23
C ALA A 226 -3.73 -5.96 11.32
N ILE A 227 -4.55 -4.94 11.57
CA ILE A 227 -6.01 -5.02 11.56
C ILE A 227 -6.60 -3.85 10.77
N LEU A 228 -7.89 -3.96 10.39
CA LEU A 228 -8.60 -2.84 9.77
C LEU A 228 -8.89 -1.73 10.80
N THR A 229 -8.42 -0.53 10.51
CA THR A 229 -8.59 0.69 11.31
C THR A 229 -9.21 1.85 10.51
N GLY A 230 -9.28 1.73 9.17
CA GLY A 230 -9.62 2.82 8.27
C GLY A 230 -8.43 3.70 7.91
N ILE A 231 -7.23 3.37 8.38
CA ILE A 231 -5.97 4.02 8.03
C ILE A 231 -5.24 3.12 7.05
N ILE A 232 -5.15 3.56 5.79
CA ILE A 232 -4.70 2.71 4.69
C ILE A 232 -3.29 2.12 4.90
N LEU A 233 -2.40 2.86 5.57
CA LEU A 233 -1.04 2.42 5.92
C LEU A 233 -1.01 1.05 6.64
N GLU A 234 -1.98 0.79 7.52
CA GLU A 234 -2.11 -0.51 8.19
C GLU A 234 -3.01 -1.45 7.40
N ASP A 235 -4.15 -0.94 6.95
CA ASP A 235 -5.23 -1.76 6.41
C ASP A 235 -4.74 -2.60 5.22
N GLU A 236 -3.95 -2.02 4.30
CA GLU A 236 -3.42 -2.72 3.11
C GLU A 236 -2.43 -3.85 3.46
N LYS A 237 -1.92 -3.86 4.70
CA LYS A 237 -0.96 -4.87 5.18
C LYS A 237 -1.63 -6.07 5.87
N VAL A 238 -2.93 -6.02 6.14
CA VAL A 238 -3.64 -7.03 6.93
C VAL A 238 -3.50 -8.42 6.31
N MET A 239 -2.94 -9.36 7.06
CA MET A 239 -2.79 -10.73 6.57
C MET A 239 -4.16 -11.35 6.22
N GLY A 240 -4.24 -11.92 5.03
CA GLY A 240 -5.46 -12.61 4.59
C GLY A 240 -6.51 -11.68 3.98
N THR A 241 -6.19 -10.41 3.74
CA THR A 241 -6.96 -9.53 2.87
C THR A 241 -6.22 -9.28 1.57
N ILE A 242 -6.93 -8.74 0.60
CA ILE A 242 -6.33 -8.12 -0.58
C ILE A 242 -6.80 -6.67 -0.66
N HIS A 243 -6.12 -5.89 -1.49
CA HIS A 243 -6.63 -4.63 -2.00
C HIS A 243 -6.53 -4.58 -3.51
N ILE A 244 -7.48 -3.86 -4.12
CA ILE A 244 -7.45 -3.49 -5.52
C ILE A 244 -7.51 -1.97 -5.58
N ALA A 245 -6.50 -1.34 -6.16
CA ALA A 245 -6.43 0.11 -6.25
C ALA A 245 -6.95 0.63 -7.60
N PHE A 246 -7.45 1.86 -7.60
CA PHE A 246 -7.83 2.59 -8.81
C PHE A 246 -6.98 3.87 -8.99
N GLY A 247 -6.39 4.04 -10.17
CA GLY A 247 -5.64 5.25 -10.54
C GLY A 247 -4.25 5.02 -11.13
N ASP A 248 -3.24 5.69 -10.57
CA ASP A 248 -1.85 5.69 -11.03
C ASP A 248 -1.19 4.35 -10.79
N ASN A 249 -0.52 3.83 -11.82
CA ASN A 249 0.28 2.62 -11.69
C ASN A 249 1.68 2.77 -12.29
N LYS A 250 2.08 4.00 -12.65
CA LYS A 250 3.31 4.27 -13.39
C LYS A 250 4.55 3.82 -12.62
N SER A 251 4.53 3.97 -11.30
CA SER A 251 5.66 3.60 -10.44
C SER A 251 5.81 2.09 -10.19
N MET A 252 4.81 1.30 -10.58
CA MET A 252 4.76 -0.17 -10.44
C MET A 252 4.91 -0.90 -11.79
N GLY A 253 5.51 -0.22 -12.78
CA GLY A 253 5.70 -0.76 -14.13
C GLY A 253 4.50 -0.62 -15.06
N GLY A 254 3.42 0.04 -14.61
CA GLY A 254 2.26 0.38 -15.44
C GLY A 254 2.49 1.55 -16.41
N SER A 255 1.46 1.86 -17.19
CA SER A 255 1.45 2.88 -18.23
C SER A 255 0.62 4.12 -17.85
N VAL A 256 -0.29 4.01 -16.89
CA VAL A 256 -1.19 5.10 -16.52
C VAL A 256 -0.54 6.01 -15.49
N ARG A 257 -0.54 7.32 -15.78
CA ARG A 257 -0.05 8.37 -14.89
C ARG A 257 -1.15 9.35 -14.57
N VAL A 258 -1.61 9.38 -13.33
CA VAL A 258 -2.72 10.25 -12.89
C VAL A 258 -2.53 10.67 -11.44
N ALA A 259 -3.05 11.82 -11.03
CA ALA A 259 -2.90 12.31 -9.66
C ALA A 259 -3.91 11.67 -8.67
N SER A 260 -4.13 10.36 -8.77
CA SER A 260 -5.04 9.59 -7.92
C SER A 260 -4.52 8.16 -7.78
N HIS A 261 -4.60 7.58 -6.59
CA HIS A 261 -4.36 6.16 -6.34
C HIS A 261 -5.14 5.80 -5.07
N LEU A 262 -6.21 5.02 -5.23
CA LEU A 262 -7.17 4.74 -4.16
C LEU A 262 -7.35 3.24 -3.96
N ASP A 263 -6.79 2.72 -2.88
CA ASP A 263 -6.85 1.32 -2.46
C ASP A 263 -8.20 0.95 -1.85
N GLY A 264 -8.82 -0.10 -2.39
CA GLY A 264 -10.06 -0.68 -1.86
C GLY A 264 -9.85 -2.08 -1.32
N LEU A 265 -10.15 -2.29 -0.04
CA LEU A 265 -9.88 -3.54 0.65
C LEU A 265 -11.03 -4.52 0.59
N ILE A 266 -10.66 -5.79 0.35
CA ILE A 266 -11.58 -6.91 0.21
C ILE A 266 -11.21 -7.96 1.27
N ARG A 267 -12.19 -8.29 2.10
CA ARG A 267 -12.08 -9.26 3.19
C ARG A 267 -12.43 -10.66 2.71
N HIS A 268 -11.82 -11.65 3.37
CA HIS A 268 -12.06 -13.08 3.12
C HIS A 268 -12.02 -13.49 1.63
N PRO A 269 -11.05 -13.02 0.83
CA PRO A 269 -10.97 -13.37 -0.58
C PRO A 269 -10.49 -14.82 -0.74
N THR A 270 -10.90 -15.44 -1.84
CA THR A 270 -10.24 -16.61 -2.40
C THR A 270 -9.49 -16.14 -3.64
N VAL A 271 -8.21 -16.47 -3.73
CA VAL A 271 -7.29 -15.96 -4.74
C VAL A 271 -6.66 -17.13 -5.48
N TRP A 272 -6.71 -17.07 -6.80
CA TRP A 272 -6.07 -18.03 -7.70
C TRP A 272 -5.01 -17.33 -8.54
N PHE A 273 -3.86 -17.96 -8.62
CA PHE A 273 -2.78 -17.64 -9.53
C PHE A 273 -2.83 -18.69 -10.64
N ASP A 274 -3.33 -18.28 -11.81
CA ASP A 274 -3.76 -19.20 -12.87
C ASP A 274 -4.73 -20.26 -12.29
N GLU A 275 -4.41 -21.55 -12.37
CA GLU A 275 -5.22 -22.64 -11.82
C GLU A 275 -4.93 -22.94 -10.34
N THR A 276 -3.91 -22.32 -9.75
CA THR A 276 -3.45 -22.63 -8.39
C THR A 276 -4.13 -21.71 -7.38
N LYS A 277 -4.90 -22.28 -6.46
CA LYS A 277 -5.45 -21.53 -5.33
C LYS A 277 -4.34 -21.19 -4.32
N VAL A 278 -4.10 -19.91 -4.08
CA VAL A 278 -3.05 -19.43 -3.14
C VAL A 278 -3.62 -18.89 -1.84
N MET A 279 -4.90 -18.52 -1.83
CA MET A 279 -5.64 -18.08 -0.65
C MET A 279 -7.06 -18.61 -0.70
N GLU A 280 -7.58 -19.07 0.44
CA GLU A 280 -8.96 -19.53 0.59
C GLU A 280 -9.66 -18.82 1.74
N GLN A 281 -10.67 -17.99 1.40
CA GLN A 281 -11.45 -17.22 2.36
C GLN A 281 -10.59 -16.41 3.38
N GLY A 282 -9.49 -15.83 2.89
CA GLY A 282 -8.52 -15.10 3.70
C GLY A 282 -7.42 -15.96 4.36
N THR A 283 -7.47 -17.28 4.22
CA THR A 283 -6.40 -18.17 4.68
C THR A 283 -5.37 -18.35 3.58
N LEU A 284 -4.15 -17.87 3.79
CA LEU A 284 -3.04 -18.11 2.85
C LEU A 284 -2.66 -19.60 2.86
N LEU A 285 -2.66 -20.22 1.69
CA LEU A 285 -2.33 -21.64 1.50
C LEU A 285 -0.85 -21.87 1.17
N VAL A 286 -0.15 -20.80 0.81
CA VAL A 286 1.27 -20.79 0.50
C VAL A 286 2.02 -20.21 1.70
N GLY A 287 2.60 -21.09 2.52
CA GLY A 287 3.46 -20.79 3.69
C GLY A 287 4.91 -21.11 3.42
#